data_AF-A0A523SKN9-F1
#
_entry.id   AF-A0A523SKN9-F1
#
_cell.length_a   1.000
_cell.length_b   1.000
_cell.length_c   1.000
_cell.angle_alpha   90.00
_cell.angle_beta   90.00
_cell.angle_gamma   90.00
#
_symmetry.space_group_name_H-M   'P 1'
#
loop_
_entity.id
_entity.type
_entity.pdbx_description
1 polymer ?
#
loop_
_entity_poly.entity_id
_entity_poly.type
_entity_poly.pdbx_seq_one_letter_code
_entity_poly.pdbx_strand_id
1 'polypeptide(L)' 'MTKTGDHVRCPQCGGPARVVWISQDEKTEAIKCTRYHSQISPPPTKFSSRAQSKTKKGMVFLIEINQKK' A
#
# COMPACT_ATOMS: atom_id res chain seq x y z
N MET A 1 0.19 14.82 -13.50
CA MET A 1 -0.79 13.74 -13.28
C MET A 1 -0.06 12.43 -13.31
N THR A 2 -0.13 11.68 -12.21
CA THR A 2 0.29 10.27 -12.18
C THR A 2 -0.64 9.46 -13.07
N LYS A 3 -0.09 8.43 -13.72
CA LYS A 3 -0.81 7.47 -14.56
C LYS A 3 -0.63 6.07 -13.99
N THR A 4 -1.58 5.18 -14.29
CA THR A 4 -1.40 3.75 -13.99
C THR A 4 -0.14 3.24 -14.69
N GLY A 5 0.73 2.58 -13.92
CA GLY A 5 2.04 2.10 -14.36
C GLY A 5 3.22 2.94 -13.89
N ASP A 6 3.00 4.20 -13.46
CA ASP A 6 4.07 5.11 -13.06
C ASP A 6 4.84 4.59 -11.84
N HIS A 7 6.15 4.88 -11.82
CA HIS A 7 7.02 4.60 -10.67
C HIS A 7 6.84 5.68 -9.60
N VAL A 8 6.50 5.23 -8.41
CA VAL A 8 6.32 6.07 -7.23
C VAL A 8 7.03 5.46 -6.03
N ARG A 9 7.10 6.20 -4.93
CA ARG A 9 7.63 5.69 -3.66
C ARG A 9 6.50 5.08 -2.84
N CYS A 10 6.79 3.96 -2.20
CA CYS A 10 5.88 3.32 -1.26
C CYS A 10 5.62 4.28 -0.09
N PRO A 11 4.35 4.59 0.23
CA PRO A 11 4.04 5.53 1.32
C PRO A 11 4.46 4.99 2.70
N GLN A 12 4.55 3.66 2.87
CA GLN A 12 4.92 3.06 4.15
C GLN A 12 6.45 2.96 4.36
N CYS A 13 7.25 2.69 3.32
CA CYS A 13 8.68 2.41 3.48
C CYS A 13 9.62 3.22 2.57
N GLY A 14 9.08 4.10 1.72
CA GLY A 14 9.85 4.89 0.75
C GLY A 14 10.46 4.07 -0.40
N GLY A 15 10.30 2.75 -0.41
CA GLY A 15 10.83 1.85 -1.44
C GLY A 15 10.14 1.97 -2.79
N PRO A 16 10.63 1.26 -3.82
CA PRO A 16 10.02 1.27 -5.15
C PRO A 16 8.60 0.73 -5.13
N ALA A 17 7.70 1.44 -5.80
CA ALA A 17 6.31 1.09 -5.96
C ALA A 17 5.78 1.53 -7.33
N ARG A 18 4.57 1.07 -7.68
CA ARG A 18 3.89 1.46 -8.91
C ARG A 18 2.43 1.83 -8.65
N VAL A 19 1.94 2.83 -9.38
CA VAL A 19 0.51 3.11 -9.44
C VAL A 19 -0.16 1.97 -10.21
N VAL A 20 -1.13 1.29 -9.59
CA VAL A 20 -1.85 0.16 -10.20
C VAL A 20 -3.30 0.48 -10.52
N TRP A 21 -3.83 1.57 -9.99
CA TRP A 21 -5.18 2.04 -10.25
C TRP A 21 -5.31 3.51 -9.82
N ILE A 22 -6.21 4.25 -10.46
CA ILE A 22 -6.58 5.63 -10.11
C ILE A 22 -8.11 5.69 -10.12
N SER A 23 -8.70 6.38 -9.14
CA SER A 23 -10.13 6.58 -9.06
C SER A 23 -10.65 7.44 -10.20
N GLN A 24 -11.91 7.25 -10.57
CA GLN A 24 -12.53 8.00 -11.67
C GLN A 24 -12.62 9.51 -11.38
N ASP A 25 -12.71 9.89 -10.11
CA ASP A 25 -12.71 11.29 -9.67
C ASP A 25 -11.29 11.86 -9.48
N GLU A 26 -10.25 11.07 -9.79
CA GLU A 26 -8.83 11.46 -9.72
C GLU A 26 -8.38 11.97 -8.34
N LYS A 27 -9.07 11.56 -7.27
CA LYS A 27 -8.72 11.91 -5.89
C LYS A 27 -7.94 10.83 -5.17
N THR A 28 -7.99 9.59 -5.65
CA THR A 28 -7.39 8.45 -4.97
C THR A 28 -6.58 7.62 -5.96
N GLU A 29 -5.39 7.20 -5.56
CA GLU A 29 -4.60 6.23 -6.31
C GLU A 29 -4.25 5.01 -5.44
N ALA A 30 -4.16 3.87 -6.10
CA ALA A 30 -3.68 2.64 -5.51
C ALA A 30 -2.21 2.42 -5.89
N ILE A 31 -1.35 2.32 -4.90
CA ILE A 31 0.09 2.12 -5.06
C ILE A 31 0.47 0.72 -4.59
N LYS A 32 1.04 -0.09 -5.49
CA LYS A 32 1.60 -1.40 -5.17
C LYS A 32 3.08 -1.30 -4.86
N CYS A 33 3.49 -1.60 -3.63
CA CYS A 33 4.90 -1.70 -3.29
C CYS A 33 5.51 -3.02 -3.78
N THR A 34 6.71 -2.99 -4.35
CA THR A 34 7.40 -4.21 -4.79
C THR A 34 8.18 -4.91 -3.67
N ARG A 35 8.34 -4.26 -2.51
CA ARG A 35 9.01 -4.80 -1.33
C ARG A 35 8.08 -5.65 -0.45
N TYR A 36 8.69 -6.35 0.50
CA TYR A 36 7.98 -7.09 1.54
C TYR A 36 7.63 -6.16 2.70
N HIS A 37 6.39 -6.25 3.16
CA HIS A 37 5.92 -5.56 4.35
C HIS A 37 5.44 -6.60 5.36
N SER A 38 5.71 -6.39 6.65
CA SER A 38 5.07 -7.17 7.70
C SER A 38 3.59 -6.78 7.74
N GLN A 39 2.70 -7.74 7.49
CA GLN A 39 1.31 -7.56 7.87
C GLN A 39 1.27 -7.79 9.38
N ILE A 40 0.95 -6.75 10.15
CA ILE A 40 0.48 -6.95 11.51
C ILE A 40 -0.85 -7.68 11.34
N SER A 41 -0.83 -8.98 11.61
CA SER A 41 -2.04 -9.78 11.74
C SER A 41 -2.99 -9.06 12.71
N PRO A 42 -4.32 -9.11 12.53
CA PRO A 42 -5.24 -8.54 13.49
C PRO A 42 -4.84 -8.97 14.91
N PRO A 43 -5.05 -8.10 15.92
CA PRO A 43 -4.65 -8.39 17.29
C PRO A 43 -5.17 -9.79 17.67
N PRO A 44 -4.34 -10.60 18.35
CA PRO A 44 -4.70 -11.97 18.65
C PRO A 44 -6.06 -11.97 19.34
N THR A 45 -7.06 -12.58 18.69
CA THR A 45 -8.34 -12.84 19.34
C THR A 45 -8.08 -13.82 20.48
N LYS A 46 -8.94 -13.84 21.51
CA LYS A 46 -8.79 -14.68 22.71
C LYS A 46 -8.60 -16.19 22.42
N PHE A 47 -8.73 -16.62 21.17
CA PHE A 47 -8.60 -18.00 20.69
C PHE A 47 -7.29 -18.32 19.95
N SER A 48 -6.38 -17.36 19.71
CA SER A 48 -5.10 -17.64 19.04
C SER A 48 -3.92 -16.97 19.75
N SER A 49 -3.02 -17.78 20.31
CA SER A 49 -1.92 -17.33 21.18
C SER A 49 -0.67 -16.83 20.45
N ARG A 50 -0.65 -16.73 19.11
CA ARG A 50 0.47 -16.14 18.36
C ARG A 50 -0.01 -15.37 17.14
N ALA A 51 -0.04 -14.03 17.24
CA ALA A 51 -0.08 -13.16 16.07
C ALA A 51 1.26 -13.30 15.33
N GLN A 52 1.37 -14.24 14.40
CA GLN A 52 2.54 -14.34 13.53
C GLN A 52 2.54 -13.16 12.56
N SER A 53 3.61 -12.37 12.57
CA SER A 53 3.87 -11.38 11.55
C SER A 53 4.19 -12.12 10.24
N LYS A 54 3.24 -12.11 9.28
CA LYS A 54 3.51 -12.65 7.95
C LYS A 54 4.01 -11.52 7.06
N THR A 55 5.18 -11.69 6.48
CA THR A 55 5.68 -10.77 5.46
C THR A 55 4.93 -11.03 4.15
N LYS A 56 4.29 -9.99 3.60
CA LYS A 56 3.61 -10.04 2.30
C LYS A 56 4.32 -9.10 1.33
N LYS A 57 4.62 -9.63 0.14
CA LYS A 57 5.09 -8.85 -1.00
C LYS A 57 3.91 -8.28 -1.75
N GLY A 58 4.07 -7.10 -2.35
CA GLY A 58 3.04 -6.58 -3.25
C GLY A 58 1.85 -5.95 -2.54
N MET A 59 2.03 -5.47 -1.30
CA MET A 59 0.97 -4.73 -0.62
C MET A 59 0.56 -3.50 -1.44
N VAL A 60 -0.74 -3.25 -1.45
CA VAL A 60 -1.37 -2.13 -2.15
C VAL A 60 -1.88 -1.15 -1.10
N PHE A 61 -1.54 0.13 -1.29
CA PHE A 61 -1.96 1.23 -0.44
C PHE A 61 -2.89 2.13 -1.24
N LEU A 62 -4.03 2.48 -0.68
CA LEU A 62 -4.89 3.53 -1.20
C LEU A 62 -4.47 4.85 -0.55
N ILE A 63 -4.12 5.84 -1.36
CA ILE A 63 -3.74 7.16 -0.87
C ILE A 63 -4.54 8.25 -1.59
N GLU A 64 -4.76 9.35 -0.90
CA GLU A 64 -5.32 10.55 -1.49
C GLU A 64 -4.25 11.26 -2.34
N ILE A 65 -4.63 11.63 -3.55
CA ILE A 65 -3.82 12.47 -4.43
C ILE A 65 -3.90 13.88 -3.87
N ASN A 66 -2.94 14.25 -3.03
CA ASN A 66 -2.77 15.63 -2.59
C ASN A 66 -2.33 16.47 -3.80
N GLN A 67 -3.30 16.99 -4.54
CA GLN A 67 -3.05 18.04 -5.52
C GLN A 67 -2.61 19.28 -4.74
N LYS A 68 -1.30 19.46 -4.56
CA LYS A 68 -0.77 20.79 -4.25
C LYS A 68 -1.12 21.68 -5.43
N LYS A 69 -2.16 22.50 -5.24
CA LYS A 69 -2.47 23.66 -6.08
C LYS A 69 -1.29 24.63 -6.05
#